data_AF-A0A2S9G3V2-F1
#
_entry.id   AF-A0A2S9G3V2-F1
#
_cell.length_a   1.000
_cell.length_b   1.000
_cell.length_c   1.000
_cell.angle_alpha   90.00
_cell.angle_beta   90.00
_cell.angle_gamma   90.00
#
_symmetry.space_group_name_H-M   'P 1'
#
loop_
_entity.id
_entity.type
_entity.pdbx_description
1 polymer ?
#
loop_
_entity_poly.entity_id
_entity_poly.type
_entity_poly.pdbx_seq_one_letter_code
_entity_poly.pdbx_strand_id
1 'polypeptide(L)'
;DIDLAVKDLVYSAFGHAGQKCSAASLGILVGSVARSKRFHDQLVDAVTSLKVGYPSDPTVQMGPVVEPAEGKLLRALTTLAPGEQ
;
A
#
# COMPACT_ATOMS: atom_id res chain seq x y z
N ASP A 1 -5.82 -6.43 16.83
CA ASP A 1 -4.35 -6.34 16.99
C ASP A 1 -3.83 -5.40 15.92
N ILE A 2 -3.09 -4.35 16.30
CA ILE A 2 -2.59 -3.33 15.36
C ILE A 2 -1.53 -3.94 14.45
N ASP A 3 -0.65 -4.76 15.00
CA ASP A 3 0.52 -5.28 14.28
C ASP A 3 0.07 -6.26 13.18
N LEU A 4 -0.89 -7.15 13.50
CA LEU A 4 -1.52 -8.03 12.51
C LEU A 4 -2.32 -7.25 11.47
N ALA A 5 -3.10 -6.25 11.88
CA ALA A 5 -3.91 -5.45 10.95
C ALA A 5 -3.04 -4.70 9.93
N VAL A 6 -1.91 -4.11 10.36
CA VAL A 6 -0.96 -3.45 9.46
C VAL A 6 -0.36 -4.45 8.48
N LYS A 7 0.12 -5.61 8.97
CA LYS A 7 0.71 -6.66 8.12
C LYS A 7 -0.26 -7.11 7.03
N ASP A 8 -1.50 -7.43 7.40
CA ASP A 8 -2.50 -7.95 6.45
C ASP A 8 -2.96 -6.87 5.46
N LEU A 9 -3.08 -5.61 5.91
CA LEU A 9 -3.42 -4.48 5.05
C LEU A 9 -2.34 -4.25 3.99
N VAL A 10 -1.06 -4.20 4.39
CA VAL A 10 0.06 -3.99 3.47
C VAL A 10 0.15 -5.13 2.44
N TYR A 11 0.04 -6.38 2.87
CA TYR A 11 0.06 -7.52 1.95
C TYR A 11 -1.11 -7.51 0.96
N SER A 12 -2.31 -7.16 1.44
CA SER A 12 -3.51 -7.12 0.62
C SER A 12 -3.47 -5.98 -0.40
N ALA A 13 -2.95 -4.82 -0.02
CA ALA A 13 -2.87 -3.63 -0.87
C ALA A 13 -1.73 -3.73 -1.91
N PHE A 14 -0.53 -4.12 -1.48
CA PHE A 14 0.69 -3.98 -2.30
C PHE A 14 1.20 -5.30 -2.91
N GLY A 15 0.69 -6.45 -2.48
CA GLY A 15 1.03 -7.73 -3.10
C GLY A 15 0.72 -7.72 -4.60
N HIS A 16 1.70 -8.12 -5.43
CA HIS A 16 1.63 -8.02 -6.90
C HIS A 16 1.42 -6.58 -7.41
N ALA A 17 1.98 -5.59 -6.71
CA ALA A 17 1.83 -4.16 -6.97
C ALA A 17 0.35 -3.71 -6.99
N GLY A 18 -0.53 -4.39 -6.25
CA GLY A 18 -1.96 -4.11 -6.23
C GLY A 18 -2.72 -4.54 -7.49
N GLN A 19 -2.08 -5.26 -8.42
CA GLN A 19 -2.67 -5.71 -9.69
C GLN A 19 -3.52 -6.98 -9.52
N LYS A 20 -4.37 -7.00 -8.48
CA LYS A 20 -5.31 -8.08 -8.17
C LYS A 20 -6.70 -7.47 -8.09
N CYS A 21 -7.71 -8.16 -8.61
CA CYS A 21 -9.11 -7.75 -8.44
C CYS A 21 -9.55 -7.73 -6.97
N SER A 22 -8.86 -8.47 -6.11
CA SER A 22 -9.08 -8.56 -4.67
C SER A 22 -8.15 -7.68 -3.84
N ALA A 23 -7.33 -6.82 -4.46
CA ALA A 23 -6.43 -5.94 -3.72
C ALA A 23 -7.22 -4.98 -2.82
N ALA A 24 -6.70 -4.75 -1.62
CA ALA A 24 -7.28 -3.76 -0.71
C ALA A 24 -6.92 -2.35 -1.20
N SER A 25 -7.88 -1.67 -1.85
CA SER A 25 -7.70 -0.29 -2.33
C SER A 25 -8.05 0.77 -1.28
N LEU A 26 -8.74 0.38 -0.19
CA LEU A 26 -9.17 1.25 0.90
C LEU A 26 -9.02 0.55 2.25
N GLY A 27 -8.46 1.26 3.23
CA GLY A 27 -8.47 0.89 4.65
C GLY A 27 -9.30 1.88 5.45
N ILE A 28 -10.40 1.44 6.05
CA ILE A 28 -11.31 2.31 6.83
C ILE A 28 -11.02 2.14 8.31
N LEU A 29 -10.51 3.20 8.94
CA LEU A 29 -10.17 3.21 10.36
C LEU A 29 -11.33 3.80 11.18
N VAL A 30 -11.73 3.10 12.25
CA VAL A 30 -12.85 3.51 13.11
C VAL A 30 -12.36 3.92 14.49
N GLY A 31 -12.88 5.04 14.99
CA GLY A 31 -12.69 5.46 16.38
C GLY A 31 -11.27 5.92 16.69
N SER A 32 -10.69 5.41 17.78
CA SER A 32 -9.37 5.82 18.27
C SER A 32 -8.22 5.42 17.34
N VAL A 33 -8.37 4.33 16.57
CA VAL A 33 -7.35 3.86 15.63
C VAL A 33 -7.10 4.89 14.52
N ALA A 34 -8.14 5.59 14.06
CA ALA A 34 -8.03 6.63 13.03
C ALA A 34 -7.13 7.81 13.43
N ARG A 35 -6.92 8.02 14.74
CA ARG A 35 -6.06 9.06 15.31
C ARG A 35 -4.82 8.47 16.00
N SER A 36 -4.60 7.15 15.87
CA SER A 36 -3.50 6.45 16.52
C SER A 36 -2.21 6.69 15.77
N LYS A 37 -1.32 7.49 16.36
CA LYS A 37 0.03 7.67 15.83
C LYS A 37 0.77 6.34 15.67
N ARG A 38 0.59 5.40 16.61
CA ARG A 38 1.21 4.06 16.53
C ARG A 38 0.77 3.31 15.27
N PHE A 39 -0.53 3.24 14.98
CA PHE A 39 -1.03 2.54 13.79
C PHE A 39 -0.50 3.21 12.52
N HIS A 40 -0.59 4.54 12.45
CA HIS A 40 -0.09 5.32 11.32
C HIS A 40 1.40 5.06 11.07
N ASP A 41 2.24 5.22 12.10
CA ASP A 41 3.69 5.05 11.97
C ASP A 41 4.07 3.63 11.56
N GLN A 42 3.42 2.60 12.12
CA GLN A 42 3.67 1.22 11.74
C GLN A 42 3.24 0.93 10.31
N LEU A 43 2.12 1.48 9.85
CA LEU A 43 1.69 1.35 8.46
C LEU A 43 2.70 2.00 7.51
N VAL A 44 3.14 3.22 7.81
CA VAL A 44 4.15 3.93 7.02
C VAL A 44 5.46 3.14 7.00
N ASP A 45 5.95 2.66 8.14
CA ASP A 45 7.18 1.87 8.25
C ASP A 45 7.09 0.56 7.45
N ALA A 46 5.97 -0.16 7.57
CA ALA A 46 5.74 -1.40 6.83
C ALA A 46 5.67 -1.19 5.31
N VAL A 47 5.08 -0.09 4.83
CA VAL A 47 5.02 0.23 3.40
C VAL A 47 6.37 0.70 2.87
N THR A 48 7.03 1.61 3.59
CA THR A 48 8.31 2.20 3.14
C THR A 48 9.48 1.22 3.21
N SER A 49 9.36 0.14 3.98
CA SER A 49 10.35 -0.94 4.04
C SER A 49 10.19 -2.02 2.96
N LEU A 50 9.13 -1.98 2.14
CA LEU A 50 8.95 -2.94 1.05
C LEU A 50 10.09 -2.82 0.03
N LYS A 51 10.80 -3.92 -0.22
CA LYS A 51 11.77 -3.98 -1.33
C LYS A 51 11.04 -4.05 -2.68
N VAL A 52 11.10 -2.96 -3.43
CA VAL A 52 10.55 -2.86 -4.79
C VAL A 52 11.61 -3.23 -5.82
N GLY A 53 11.28 -4.09 -6.77
CA GLY A 53 12.24 -4.52 -7.80
C GLY A 53 11.69 -5.60 -8.73
N TYR A 54 12.57 -6.25 -9.49
CA TYR A 54 12.17 -7.36 -10.36
C TYR A 54 12.08 -8.68 -9.59
N PRO A 55 11.10 -9.55 -9.92
CA PRO A 55 10.87 -10.81 -9.19
C PRO A 55 11.98 -11.85 -9.37
N SER A 56 12.98 -11.59 -10.22
CA SER A 56 14.19 -12.41 -10.32
C SER A 56 15.07 -12.33 -9.08
N ASP A 57 14.96 -11.26 -8.29
CA ASP A 57 15.56 -11.16 -6.96
C ASP A 57 14.57 -11.70 -5.91
N PRO A 58 14.86 -12.82 -5.23
CA PRO A 58 13.95 -13.44 -4.27
C PRO A 58 13.71 -12.59 -3.01
N THR A 59 14.50 -11.53 -2.79
CA THR A 59 14.30 -10.61 -1.66
C THR A 59 13.31 -9.48 -1.98
N VAL A 60 12.92 -9.33 -3.26
CA VAL A 60 11.91 -8.35 -3.68
C VAL A 60 10.53 -8.76 -3.18
N GLN A 61 9.82 -7.82 -2.57
CA GLN A 61 8.48 -8.02 -2.01
C GLN A 61 7.39 -7.44 -2.90
N MET A 62 7.70 -6.42 -3.71
CA MET A 62 6.77 -5.81 -4.66
C MET A 62 7.40 -5.69 -6.04
N GLY A 63 6.77 -6.33 -7.03
CA GLY A 63 7.16 -6.27 -8.44
C GLY A 63 6.79 -4.95 -9.12
N PRO A 64 7.17 -4.75 -10.39
CA PRO A 64 6.68 -3.63 -11.18
C PRO A 64 5.19 -3.81 -11.54
N VAL A 65 4.56 -2.73 -11.98
CA VAL A 65 3.33 -2.80 -12.77
C VAL A 65 3.62 -3.43 -14.14
N VAL A 66 2.60 -4.03 -14.75
CA VAL A 66 2.74 -4.81 -16.01
C VAL A 66 3.20 -3.94 -17.18
N GLU A 67 2.84 -2.67 -17.18
CA GLU A 67 3.18 -1.67 -18.19
C GLU A 67 3.31 -0.28 -17.53
N PRO A 68 3.95 0.71 -18.19
CA PRO A 68 4.00 2.07 -17.67
C PRO A 68 2.60 2.59 -17.29
N ALA A 69 2.51 3.24 -16.13
CA ALA A 69 1.22 3.74 -15.66
C ALA A 69 0.69 4.84 -16.57
N GLU A 70 -0.56 4.68 -17.01
CA GLU A 70 -1.29 5.67 -17.81
C GLU A 70 -2.69 5.93 -17.23
N GLY A 71 -3.35 6.98 -17.72
CA GLY A 71 -4.73 7.30 -17.41
C GLY A 71 -5.05 7.34 -15.91
N LYS A 72 -5.97 6.45 -15.48
CA LYS A 72 -6.47 6.42 -14.09
C LYS A 72 -5.37 6.04 -13.09
N LEU A 73 -4.49 5.10 -13.45
CA LEU A 73 -3.42 4.67 -12.56
C LEU A 73 -2.37 5.76 -12.39
N LEU A 74 -1.96 6.40 -13.48
CA LEU A 74 -1.00 7.51 -13.42
C LEU A 74 -1.53 8.65 -12.54
N ARG A 75 -2.79 9.03 -12.71
CA ARG A 75 -3.44 10.04 -11.85
C ARG A 75 -3.40 9.61 -10.38
N ALA A 76 -3.80 8.39 -10.07
CA ALA A 76 -3.81 7.89 -8.69
C ALA A 76 -2.42 7.85 -8.04
N LEU A 77 -1.36 7.62 -8.83
CA LEU A 77 0.03 7.59 -8.33
C LEU A 77 0.65 8.98 -8.15
N THR A 78 0.14 10.02 -8.83
CA THR A 78 0.85 11.30 -8.96
C THR A 78 0.04 12.53 -8.55
N THR A 79 -1.27 12.39 -8.33
CA THR A 79 -2.16 13.53 -8.05
C THR A 79 -3.10 13.20 -6.89
N LEU A 80 -3.06 14.04 -5.85
CA LEU A 80 -4.00 14.00 -4.73
C LEU A 80 -5.31 14.73 -5.07
N ALA A 81 -6.42 14.28 -4.49
CA ALA A 81 -7.69 15.01 -4.50
C ALA A 81 -7.73 16.11 -3.42
N PRO A 82 -8.62 17.11 -3.52
CA PRO A 82 -8.74 18.16 -2.51
C PRO A 82 -8.99 17.59 -1.11
N GLY A 83 -8.10 17.92 -0.16
CA GLY A 83 -8.18 17.50 1.24
C GLY A 83 -7.43 16.20 1.58
N GLU A 84 -6.85 15.53 0.59
CA GLU A 84 -5.91 14.41 0.81
C GLU A 84 -4.51 14.93 1.17
N GLN A 85 -3.72 14.11 1.87
CA GLN A 85 -2.35 14.40 2.32
C GLN A 85 -1.40 13.26 1.94
#